data_AF-A0AA96XNS8-F1
#
_entry.id   AF-A0AA96XNS8-F1
#
_cell.length_a   1.000
_cell.length_b   1.000
_cell.length_c   1.000
_cell.angle_alpha   90.00
_cell.angle_beta   90.00
_cell.angle_gamma   90.00
#
_symmetry.space_group_name_H-M   'P 1'
#
loop_
_entity.id
_entity.type
_entity.pdbx_description
1 polymer ?
#
loop_
_entity_poly.entity_id
_entity_poly.type
_entity_poly.pdbx_seq_one_letter_code
_entity_poly.pdbx_strand_id
1 'polypeptide(L)'
;MPKTNLSASLLIVLASLALGCSCGATGAVNRREASTPATTCLDTISCCLQRHPAQPELCGLSASEAVVYLAEIQAVAKEREASRDDGAKAGWKRRCVDTHARCKDAGRGRWAGDCYACFVRCEREREWPYDRCHRR
;
A
#
# COMPACT_ATOMS: atom_id res chain seq x y z
N MET A 1 40.02 -44.31 14.29
CA MET A 1 40.51 -43.16 15.10
C MET A 1 41.93 -43.47 15.52
N PRO A 2 42.92 -42.55 15.53
CA PRO A 2 42.84 -41.07 15.60
C PRO A 2 43.75 -40.33 14.57
N LYS A 3 43.53 -39.02 14.36
CA LYS A 3 44.60 -38.05 14.08
C LYS A 3 44.05 -36.61 14.22
N THR A 4 44.33 -35.96 15.34
CA THR A 4 44.29 -34.50 15.45
C THR A 4 45.35 -33.91 14.50
N ASN A 5 45.15 -32.71 13.96
CA ASN A 5 46.15 -31.63 14.03
C ASN A 5 45.70 -30.31 13.36
N LEU A 6 45.88 -29.25 14.14
CA LEU A 6 46.37 -27.93 13.75
C LEU A 6 45.63 -27.18 12.64
N SER A 7 44.55 -26.51 13.06
CA SER A 7 44.11 -25.27 12.43
C SER A 7 45.07 -24.14 12.81
N ALA A 8 46.07 -23.90 11.98
CA ALA A 8 46.88 -22.69 12.03
C ALA A 8 47.11 -22.19 10.61
N SER A 9 46.87 -20.88 10.46
CA SER A 9 47.49 -20.05 9.43
C SER A 9 46.99 -20.21 7.99
N LEU A 10 45.90 -19.51 7.67
CA LEU A 10 45.83 -18.80 6.39
C LEU A 10 45.13 -17.44 6.58
N LEU A 11 45.90 -16.48 7.11
CA LEU A 11 45.69 -15.06 6.86
C LEU A 11 46.19 -14.75 5.43
N ILE A 12 45.52 -13.82 4.74
CA ILE A 12 45.90 -12.95 3.60
C ILE A 12 44.62 -12.77 2.73
N VAL A 13 43.77 -11.75 2.98
CA VAL A 13 43.85 -10.33 2.55
C VAL A 13 43.20 -10.08 1.17
N LEU A 14 42.28 -9.09 1.14
CA LEU A 14 41.77 -8.27 0.03
C LEU A 14 40.91 -8.91 -1.08
N ALA A 15 39.64 -8.50 -1.16
CA ALA A 15 39.15 -7.62 -2.24
C ALA A 15 37.61 -7.45 -2.16
N SER A 16 37.19 -6.24 -1.81
CA SER A 16 35.82 -5.77 -1.89
C SER A 16 35.36 -5.70 -3.36
N LEU A 17 34.53 -6.64 -3.81
CA LEU A 17 33.80 -6.47 -5.07
C LEU A 17 32.48 -5.75 -4.80
N ALA A 18 32.56 -4.43 -4.73
CA ALA A 18 31.43 -3.56 -4.97
C ALA A 18 31.27 -3.40 -6.50
N LEU A 19 30.30 -4.09 -7.09
CA LEU A 19 29.73 -3.74 -8.39
C LEU A 19 28.20 -3.87 -8.32
N GLY A 20 27.59 -2.95 -7.56
CA GLY A 20 26.18 -2.58 -7.74
C GLY A 20 26.12 -1.36 -8.64
N CYS A 21 25.82 -1.58 -9.93
CA CYS A 21 25.71 -0.55 -10.95
C CYS A 21 24.42 0.28 -10.70
N SER A 22 24.54 1.45 -10.08
CA SER A 22 23.53 2.51 -10.14
C SER A 22 23.95 3.51 -11.21
N CYS A 23 23.20 3.58 -12.30
CA CYS A 23 23.32 4.66 -13.28
C CYS A 23 22.90 5.99 -12.64
N GLY A 24 23.85 6.71 -12.04
CA GLY A 24 23.71 8.10 -11.66
C GLY A 24 24.52 8.98 -12.61
N ALA A 25 23.96 9.32 -13.76
CA ALA A 25 24.49 10.37 -14.61
C ALA A 25 23.74 11.67 -14.30
N THR A 26 24.25 12.47 -13.36
CA THR A 26 23.94 13.91 -13.30
C THR A 26 25.19 14.66 -12.93
N GLY A 27 25.72 15.39 -13.91
CA GLY A 27 26.76 16.39 -13.71
C GLY A 27 26.33 17.42 -12.67
N ALA A 28 27.33 17.98 -12.00
CA ALA A 28 27.20 18.99 -10.97
C ALA A 28 26.33 20.18 -11.44
N VAL A 29 25.12 20.26 -10.90
CA VAL A 29 24.41 21.53 -10.68
C VAL A 29 23.88 21.51 -9.27
N ASN A 30 24.31 22.51 -8.52
CA ASN A 30 23.93 22.85 -7.17
C ASN A 30 22.40 22.87 -7.01
N ARG A 31 21.79 21.74 -6.61
CA ARG A 31 20.37 21.70 -6.24
C ARG A 31 20.30 21.32 -4.77
N ARG A 32 20.04 22.34 -3.94
CA ARG A 32 19.57 22.16 -2.57
C ARG A 32 18.42 21.17 -2.61
N GLU A 33 18.65 19.96 -2.12
CA GLU A 33 17.59 19.01 -1.80
C GLU A 33 16.85 19.55 -0.59
N ALA A 34 15.95 20.51 -0.84
CA ALA A 34 14.83 20.73 0.04
C ALA A 34 13.93 19.50 -0.11
N SER A 35 14.18 18.50 0.73
CA SER A 35 13.25 17.41 1.00
C SER A 35 12.04 18.00 1.73
N THR A 36 11.15 18.63 0.97
CA THR A 36 9.77 18.93 1.40
C THR A 36 8.89 17.71 1.14
N PRO A 37 7.88 17.49 1.98
CA PRO A 37 7.33 16.18 2.31
C PRO A 37 6.76 15.49 1.08
N ALA A 38 6.88 14.16 1.04
CA ALA A 38 6.28 13.29 0.04
C ALA A 38 4.86 13.74 -0.27
N THR A 39 4.74 14.56 -1.33
CA THR A 39 3.45 15.00 -1.80
C THR A 39 3.07 14.00 -2.87
N THR A 40 1.83 13.55 -2.79
CA THR A 40 1.17 12.46 -3.51
C THR A 40 1.15 12.68 -5.01
N CYS A 41 2.30 12.78 -5.66
CA CYS A 41 2.35 12.76 -7.11
C CYS A 41 2.10 11.32 -7.59
N LEU A 42 1.18 11.18 -8.55
CA LEU A 42 0.70 9.90 -9.04
C LEU A 42 1.58 9.35 -10.17
N ASP A 43 2.35 10.23 -10.80
CA ASP A 43 3.12 9.98 -12.01
C ASP A 43 4.23 11.05 -12.18
N THR A 44 5.13 10.86 -13.15
CA THR A 44 6.28 11.73 -13.37
C THR A 44 5.91 13.18 -13.72
N ILE A 45 4.84 13.39 -14.50
CA ILE A 45 4.37 14.72 -14.92
C ILE A 45 3.78 15.45 -13.73
N SER A 46 2.93 14.80 -12.93
CA SER A 46 2.38 15.42 -11.71
C SER A 46 3.45 15.79 -10.69
N CYS A 47 4.48 14.95 -10.53
CA CYS A 47 5.64 15.29 -9.69
C CYS A 47 6.40 16.51 -10.23
N CYS A 48 6.55 16.62 -11.55
CA CYS A 48 7.21 17.75 -12.19
C CYS A 48 6.41 19.05 -11.99
N LEU A 49 5.11 19.02 -12.24
CA LEU A 49 4.22 20.18 -12.07
C LEU A 49 4.18 20.66 -10.62
N GLN A 50 4.16 19.73 -9.67
CA GLN A 50 4.19 20.07 -8.24
C GLN A 50 5.50 20.73 -7.81
N ARG A 51 6.61 20.37 -8.46
CA ARG A 51 7.93 21.00 -8.26
C ARG A 51 8.08 22.33 -9.01
N HIS A 52 7.33 22.51 -10.11
CA HIS A 52 7.41 23.68 -10.99
C HIS A 52 6.03 24.28 -11.31
N PRO A 53 5.25 24.71 -10.29
CA PRO A 53 3.85 25.10 -10.48
C PRO A 53 3.64 26.34 -11.36
N ALA A 54 4.65 27.22 -11.42
CA ALA A 54 4.61 28.44 -12.25
C ALA A 54 5.18 28.23 -13.67
N GLN A 55 5.78 27.07 -13.96
CA GLN A 55 6.48 26.80 -15.22
C GLN A 55 6.17 25.37 -15.73
N PRO A 56 4.90 25.12 -16.12
CA PRO A 56 4.48 23.80 -16.61
C PRO A 56 5.17 23.39 -17.91
N GLU A 57 5.66 24.37 -18.68
CA GLU A 57 6.40 24.19 -19.93
C GLU A 57 7.67 23.34 -19.71
N LEU A 58 8.28 23.41 -18.50
CA LEU A 58 9.43 22.56 -18.12
C LEU A 58 9.06 21.08 -17.99
N CYS A 59 7.78 20.79 -17.81
CA CYS A 59 7.22 19.45 -17.69
C CYS A 59 6.61 18.95 -19.01
N GLY A 60 6.74 19.72 -20.09
CA GLY A 60 6.21 19.37 -21.41
C GLY A 60 4.72 19.64 -21.58
N LEU A 61 4.13 20.49 -20.73
CA LEU A 61 2.72 20.91 -20.84
C LEU A 61 2.64 22.42 -20.98
N SER A 62 1.72 22.90 -21.81
CA SER A 62 1.32 24.29 -21.78
C SER A 62 0.60 24.65 -20.48
N ALA A 63 0.57 25.94 -20.13
CA ALA A 63 -0.19 26.45 -18.99
C ALA A 63 -1.65 25.96 -18.92
N SER A 64 -2.36 25.89 -20.05
CA SER A 64 -3.73 25.39 -20.12
C SER A 64 -3.83 23.88 -19.89
N GLU A 65 -2.90 23.11 -20.46
CA GLU A 65 -2.89 21.65 -20.31
C GLU A 65 -2.57 21.25 -18.87
N ALA A 66 -1.66 21.97 -18.21
CA ALA A 66 -1.31 21.71 -16.82
C ALA A 66 -2.50 21.91 -15.87
N VAL A 67 -3.37 22.91 -16.12
CA VAL A 67 -4.58 23.12 -15.31
C VAL A 67 -5.55 21.95 -15.46
N VAL A 68 -5.80 21.51 -16.69
CA VAL A 68 -6.68 20.36 -16.97
C VAL A 68 -6.11 19.09 -16.33
N TYR A 69 -4.81 18.84 -16.53
CA TYR A 69 -4.12 17.68 -16.01
C TYR A 69 -4.16 17.61 -14.46
N LEU A 70 -3.94 18.73 -13.79
CA LEU A 70 -4.04 18.80 -12.32
C LEU A 70 -5.48 18.60 -11.84
N ALA A 71 -6.48 19.11 -12.57
CA ALA A 71 -7.89 18.89 -12.23
C ALA A 71 -8.28 17.41 -12.36
N GLU A 72 -7.81 16.73 -13.40
CA GLU A 72 -8.02 15.29 -13.61
C GLU A 72 -7.39 14.47 -12.47
N ILE A 73 -6.15 14.79 -12.10
CA ILE A 73 -5.46 14.12 -10.98
C ILE A 73 -6.22 14.31 -9.66
N GLN A 74 -6.72 15.52 -9.40
CA GLN A 74 -7.52 15.77 -8.20
C GLN A 74 -8.84 14.99 -8.21
N ALA A 75 -9.48 14.84 -9.37
CA ALA A 75 -10.67 14.02 -9.51
C ALA A 75 -10.39 12.54 -9.21
N VAL A 76 -9.31 11.99 -9.77
CA VAL A 76 -8.88 10.61 -9.52
C VAL A 76 -8.50 10.40 -8.06
N ALA A 77 -7.80 11.36 -7.44
CA ALA A 77 -7.46 11.31 -6.03
C ALA A 77 -8.73 11.30 -5.16
N LYS A 78 -9.71 12.16 -5.48
CA LYS A 78 -10.99 12.21 -4.78
C LYS A 78 -11.81 10.93 -4.93
N GLU A 79 -11.81 10.32 -6.12
CA GLU A 79 -12.46 9.03 -6.36
C GLU A 79 -11.79 7.89 -5.58
N ARG A 80 -10.46 7.87 -5.51
CA ARG A 80 -9.70 6.91 -4.71
C ARG A 80 -9.98 7.07 -3.22
N GLU A 81 -10.06 8.30 -2.72
CA GLU A 81 -10.39 8.57 -1.33
C GLU A 81 -11.86 8.24 -1.00
N ALA A 82 -12.81 8.52 -1.91
CA ALA A 82 -14.19 8.08 -1.77
C ALA A 82 -14.30 6.55 -1.74
N SER A 83 -13.58 5.85 -2.62
CA SER A 83 -13.51 4.39 -2.65
C SER A 83 -12.85 3.80 -1.38
N ARG A 84 -11.91 4.52 -0.77
CA ARG A 84 -11.28 4.15 0.51
C ARG A 84 -12.21 4.38 1.69
N ASP A 85 -12.97 5.49 1.73
CA ASP A 85 -13.99 5.71 2.76
C ASP A 85 -15.12 4.69 2.64
N ASP A 86 -15.58 4.38 1.42
CA ASP A 86 -16.51 3.29 1.17
C ASP A 86 -15.91 1.95 1.59
N GLY A 87 -14.61 1.71 1.37
CA GLY A 87 -13.89 0.51 1.83
C GLY A 87 -13.79 0.39 3.36
N ALA A 88 -13.54 1.50 4.06
CA ALA A 88 -13.50 1.57 5.51
C ALA A 88 -14.90 1.42 6.13
N LYS A 89 -15.92 2.04 5.51
CA LYS A 89 -17.34 1.85 5.86
C LYS A 89 -17.93 0.54 5.34
N ALA A 90 -17.23 -0.20 4.47
CA ALA A 90 -17.58 -1.55 4.02
C ALA A 90 -16.81 -2.66 4.74
N GLY A 91 -15.83 -2.32 5.59
CA GLY A 91 -15.04 -3.31 6.32
C GLY A 91 -15.92 -4.24 7.17
N TRP A 92 -16.97 -3.69 7.79
CA TRP A 92 -17.95 -4.49 8.51
C TRP A 92 -18.79 -5.37 7.57
N LYS A 93 -19.20 -4.86 6.41
CA LYS A 93 -20.04 -5.59 5.45
C LYS A 93 -19.31 -6.83 4.94
N ARG A 94 -18.05 -6.66 4.55
CA ARG A 94 -17.19 -7.79 4.15
C ARG A 94 -17.01 -8.78 5.28
N ARG A 95 -16.79 -8.31 6.51
CA ARG A 95 -16.69 -9.18 7.70
C ARG A 95 -17.98 -9.98 7.96
N CYS A 96 -19.15 -9.36 7.81
CA CYS A 96 -20.45 -10.04 7.96
C CYS A 96 -20.62 -11.15 6.90
N VAL A 97 -20.33 -10.84 5.63
CA VAL A 97 -20.44 -11.80 4.52
C VAL A 97 -19.48 -12.97 4.70
N ASP A 98 -18.21 -12.69 5.00
CA ASP A 98 -17.18 -13.70 5.20
C ASP A 98 -17.52 -14.61 6.40
N THR A 99 -18.05 -14.04 7.49
CA THR A 99 -18.41 -14.81 8.68
C THR A 99 -19.68 -15.64 8.46
N HIS A 100 -20.67 -15.10 7.75
CA HIS A 100 -21.86 -15.85 7.35
C HIS A 100 -21.51 -17.04 6.46
N ALA A 101 -20.61 -16.88 5.49
CA ALA A 101 -20.11 -17.98 4.66
C ALA A 101 -19.49 -19.09 5.53
N ARG A 102 -18.59 -18.72 6.45
CA ARG A 102 -17.97 -19.68 7.39
C ARG A 102 -19.00 -20.39 8.27
N CYS A 103 -20.04 -19.68 8.72
CA CYS A 103 -21.12 -20.26 9.51
C CYS A 103 -21.89 -21.32 8.70
N LYS A 104 -22.27 -20.99 7.46
CA LYS A 104 -22.95 -21.92 6.56
C LYS A 104 -22.10 -23.15 6.25
N ASP A 105 -20.82 -22.94 5.95
CA ASP A 105 -19.89 -24.02 5.61
C ASP A 105 -19.60 -24.94 6.81
N ALA A 106 -19.57 -24.38 8.02
CA ALA A 106 -19.35 -25.13 9.25
C ALA A 106 -20.55 -26.02 9.64
N GLY A 107 -21.76 -25.63 9.24
CA GLY A 107 -23.00 -26.34 9.57
C GLY A 107 -23.40 -26.29 11.05
N ARG A 108 -24.55 -26.89 11.38
CA ARG A 108 -25.20 -26.76 12.71
C ARG A 108 -24.42 -27.37 13.90
N GLY A 109 -23.38 -28.17 13.63
CA GLY A 109 -22.59 -28.83 14.68
C GLY A 109 -21.40 -28.00 15.18
N ARG A 110 -20.83 -27.15 14.32
CA ARG A 110 -19.58 -26.42 14.60
C ARG A 110 -19.78 -24.92 14.82
N TRP A 111 -21.00 -24.44 14.65
CA TRP A 111 -21.35 -23.04 14.84
C TRP A 111 -22.63 -22.93 15.68
N ALA A 112 -22.65 -21.97 16.60
CA ALA A 112 -23.80 -21.64 17.43
C ALA A 112 -24.68 -20.58 16.77
N GLY A 113 -25.99 -20.64 16.96
CA GLY A 113 -26.95 -19.69 16.40
C GLY A 113 -27.35 -19.98 14.94
N ASP A 114 -28.38 -19.27 14.47
CA ASP A 114 -28.84 -19.35 13.08
C ASP A 114 -28.04 -18.39 12.19
N CYS A 115 -27.25 -18.93 11.26
CA CYS A 115 -26.34 -18.15 10.43
C CYS A 115 -27.00 -16.97 9.73
N TYR A 116 -28.23 -17.15 9.23
CA TYR A 116 -28.94 -16.12 8.48
C TYR A 116 -29.46 -15.01 9.41
N ALA A 117 -30.06 -15.36 10.55
CA ALA A 117 -30.49 -14.39 11.55
C ALA A 117 -29.30 -13.56 12.09
N CYS A 118 -28.14 -14.19 12.29
CA CYS A 118 -26.91 -13.50 12.67
C CYS A 118 -26.43 -12.53 11.58
N PHE A 119 -26.54 -12.91 10.31
CA PHE A 119 -26.16 -12.06 9.18
C PHE A 119 -27.05 -10.82 9.08
N VAL A 120 -28.37 -10.98 9.15
CA VAL A 120 -29.33 -9.85 9.13
C VAL A 120 -29.05 -8.87 10.28
N ARG A 121 -28.71 -9.40 11.46
CA ARG A 121 -28.32 -8.56 12.59
C ARG A 121 -27.01 -7.82 12.33
N CYS A 122 -26.02 -8.51 11.78
CA CYS A 122 -24.74 -7.94 11.40
C CYS A 122 -24.90 -6.76 10.42
N GLU A 123 -25.87 -6.84 9.51
CA GLU A 123 -26.19 -5.71 8.61
C GLU A 123 -26.79 -4.49 9.31
N ARG A 124 -27.55 -4.70 10.38
CA ARG A 124 -28.16 -3.61 11.16
C ARG A 124 -27.19 -2.97 12.13
N GLU A 125 -26.47 -3.81 12.88
CA GLU A 125 -25.56 -3.39 13.95
C GLU A 125 -24.16 -3.08 13.41
N ARG A 126 -23.88 -3.40 12.14
CA ARG A 126 -22.57 -3.28 11.48
C ARG A 126 -21.48 -4.06 12.22
N GLU A 127 -21.87 -5.10 12.95
CA GLU A 127 -20.98 -5.96 13.72
C GLU A 127 -21.58 -7.35 13.88
N TRP A 128 -20.74 -8.38 13.79
CA TRP A 128 -21.20 -9.77 13.91
C TRP A 128 -21.47 -10.11 15.39
N PRO A 129 -22.65 -10.64 15.74
CA PRO A 129 -23.01 -10.92 17.13
C PRO A 129 -22.33 -12.19 17.65
N TYR A 130 -21.06 -12.08 18.04
CA TYR A 130 -20.26 -13.22 18.51
C TYR A 130 -20.76 -13.83 19.84
N ASP A 131 -21.50 -13.07 20.65
CA ASP A 131 -22.18 -13.55 21.87
C ASP A 131 -23.11 -14.73 21.57
N ARG A 132 -23.80 -14.69 20.43
CA ARG A 132 -24.80 -15.69 20.02
C ARG A 132 -24.34 -16.57 18.87
N CYS A 133 -23.46 -16.03 18.03
CA CYS A 133 -23.12 -16.58 16.73
C CYS A 133 -21.61 -16.79 16.62
N HIS A 134 -21.11 -17.86 17.20
CA HIS A 134 -19.68 -18.18 17.23
C HIS A 134 -19.43 -19.65 16.91
N ARG A 135 -18.19 -19.94 16.51
CA ARG A 135 -17.72 -21.32 16.39
C ARG A 135 -17.72 -21.97 17.79
N ARG A 136 -18.23 -23.21 17.87
CA ARG A 136 -18.15 -24.04 19.08
C ARG A 136 -16.78 -24.68 19.25
#